data_AF-A0A9X9F5H3-F1
#
_entry.id   AF-A0A9X9F5H3-F1
#
_cell.length_a   1.000
_cell.length_b   1.000
_cell.length_c   1.000
_cell.angle_alpha   90.00
_cell.angle_beta   90.00
_cell.angle_gamma   90.00
#
_symmetry.space_group_name_H-M   'P 1'
#
loop_
_entity.id
_entity.type
_entity.pdbx_description
1 polymer ?
#
loop_
_entity_poly.entity_id
_entity_poly.type
_entity_poly.pdbx_seq_one_letter_code
_entity_poly.pdbx_strand_id
1 'polypeptide(L)'
;KNLPHLLGTITNLDGAQSMRALASIKAELQKRQRLFGENDVNHINQYQKLYKEGLVSEPMPHLFLISDEFAELKSEQPEFMKELVSTARIGRSLGIHLILATQKPSGVVDDQIWSNSKFKLALKVQNTSDSNEILKTPDAAEITLPGRAYLQVGNNEIYELFQSAWSGADYVENKEDKEHLDATIYAINDLGQYEILSEDLSGLGSSKEVISVPSELDAVIDYIHDYAEVNEI
;
A
#
# COMPACT_ATOMS: atom_id res chain seq x y z
N LYS A 1 14.40 0.74 -3.65
CA LYS A 1 15.29 0.52 -2.48
C LYS A 1 15.93 1.82 -1.95
N ASN A 2 15.70 2.98 -2.58
CA ASN A 2 16.34 4.26 -2.22
C ASN A 2 15.33 5.29 -1.66
N LEU A 3 14.23 4.82 -1.07
CA LEU A 3 13.21 5.72 -0.57
C LEU A 3 13.67 6.29 0.80
N PRO A 4 13.83 7.62 0.97
CA PRO A 4 14.30 8.21 2.23
C PRO A 4 13.33 7.96 3.39
N HIS A 5 12.06 7.70 3.08
CA HIS A 5 11.01 7.36 4.04
C HIS A 5 11.20 5.97 4.69
N LEU A 6 12.01 5.08 4.09
CA LEU A 6 12.20 3.73 4.58
C LEU A 6 13.20 3.72 5.75
N LEU A 7 12.69 3.71 6.98
CA LEU A 7 13.51 3.58 8.18
C LEU A 7 14.22 2.22 8.28
N GLY A 8 13.61 1.16 7.76
CA GLY A 8 14.19 -0.17 7.75
C GLY A 8 13.23 -1.23 7.22
N THR A 9 13.81 -2.33 6.77
CA THR A 9 13.07 -3.54 6.38
C THR A 9 13.52 -4.67 7.28
N ILE A 10 12.56 -5.42 7.81
CA ILE A 10 12.84 -6.58 8.65
C ILE A 10 12.25 -7.80 7.96
N THR A 11 13.12 -8.72 7.55
CA THR A 11 12.77 -9.97 6.86
C THR A 11 13.22 -11.15 7.71
N ASN A 12 12.52 -12.29 7.64
CA ASN A 12 12.85 -13.53 8.36
C ASN A 12 13.08 -13.27 9.86
N LEU A 13 12.02 -12.81 10.51
CA LEU A 13 12.01 -12.42 11.91
C LEU A 13 12.25 -13.63 12.82
N ASP A 14 13.48 -13.80 13.31
CA ASP A 14 13.70 -14.64 14.49
C ASP A 14 13.12 -13.96 15.75
N GLY A 15 12.93 -14.73 16.83
CA GLY A 15 12.33 -14.21 18.05
C GLY A 15 13.11 -13.04 18.67
N ALA A 16 14.44 -13.01 18.53
CA ALA A 16 15.27 -11.94 19.08
C ALA A 16 15.18 -10.64 18.25
N GLN A 17 15.14 -10.75 16.92
CA GLN A 17 14.89 -9.63 16.00
C GLN A 17 13.51 -9.03 16.24
N SER A 18 12.49 -9.88 16.40
CA SER A 18 11.11 -9.46 16.69
C SER A 18 11.04 -8.63 17.96
N MET A 19 11.66 -9.11 19.04
CA MET A 19 11.71 -8.39 20.31
C MET A 19 12.45 -7.05 20.21
N ARG A 20 13.54 -6.98 19.45
CA ARG A 20 14.27 -5.72 19.21
C ARG A 20 13.45 -4.73 18.39
N ALA A 21 12.77 -5.20 17.35
CA ALA A 21 11.89 -4.36 16.54
C ALA A 21 10.79 -3.75 17.40
N LEU A 22 10.15 -4.57 18.24
CA LEU A 22 9.11 -4.10 19.14
C LEU A 22 9.64 -3.13 20.19
N ALA A 23 10.81 -3.40 20.78
CA ALA A 23 11.45 -2.49 21.71
C ALA A 23 11.72 -1.12 21.07
N SER A 24 12.14 -1.11 19.81
CA SER A 24 12.38 0.12 19.04
C SER A 24 11.09 0.90 18.81
N ILE A 25 9.99 0.21 18.45
CA ILE A 25 8.66 0.83 18.29
C ILE A 25 8.16 1.41 19.63
N LYS A 26 8.34 0.66 20.73
CA LYS A 26 7.95 1.12 22.08
C LYS A 26 8.77 2.34 22.52
N ALA A 27 10.07 2.39 22.21
CA ALA A 27 10.91 3.55 22.49
C ALA A 27 10.47 4.79 21.69
N GLU A 28 10.12 4.61 20.41
CA GLU A 28 9.59 5.69 19.57
C GLU A 28 8.25 6.22 20.12
N LEU A 29 7.33 5.33 20.54
CA LEU A 29 6.10 5.74 21.22
C LEU A 29 6.37 6.61 22.45
N GLN A 30 7.29 6.18 23.32
CA GLN A 30 7.64 6.91 24.53
C GLN A 30 8.26 8.28 24.20
N LYS A 31 9.11 8.35 23.17
CA LYS A 31 9.66 9.62 22.67
C LYS A 31 8.55 10.57 22.24
N ARG A 32 7.59 10.09 21.43
CA ARG A 32 6.46 10.91 20.97
C ARG A 32 5.57 11.39 22.11
N GLN A 33 5.25 10.50 23.06
CA GLN A 33 4.46 10.84 24.25
C GLN A 33 5.13 11.93 25.09
N ARG A 34 6.44 11.82 25.31
CA ARG A 34 7.21 12.82 26.05
C ARG A 34 7.14 14.18 25.34
N LEU A 35 7.46 14.22 24.05
CA LEU A 35 7.41 15.46 23.26
C LEU A 35 6.00 16.08 23.23
N PHE A 36 4.96 15.26 23.20
CA PHE A 36 3.58 15.73 23.25
C PHE A 36 3.24 16.35 24.61
N GLY A 37 3.65 15.69 25.69
CA GLY A 37 3.47 16.20 27.05
C GLY A 37 4.23 17.50 27.32
N GLU A 38 5.45 17.65 26.77
CA GLU A 38 6.24 18.88 26.87
C GLU A 38 5.61 20.07 26.13
N ASN A 39 4.75 19.80 25.14
CA ASN A 39 4.11 20.82 24.29
C ASN A 39 2.59 20.91 24.48
N ASP A 40 2.04 20.28 25.52
CA ASP A 40 0.60 20.25 25.86
C ASP A 40 -0.32 19.85 24.69
N VAL A 41 0.12 18.87 23.90
CA VAL A 41 -0.65 18.30 22.79
C VAL A 41 -0.95 16.83 23.03
N ASN A 42 -2.00 16.31 22.40
CA ASN A 42 -2.39 14.90 22.53
C ASN A 42 -2.54 14.17 21.19
N HIS A 43 -2.30 14.86 20.07
CA HIS A 43 -2.44 14.31 18.73
C HIS A 43 -1.33 14.82 17.79
N ILE A 44 -0.83 13.95 16.91
CA ILE A 44 0.25 14.28 15.96
C ILE A 44 -0.07 15.49 15.08
N ASN A 45 -1.31 15.63 14.61
CA ASN A 45 -1.76 16.79 13.84
C ASN A 45 -1.56 18.12 14.59
N GLN A 46 -1.72 18.13 15.92
CA GLN A 46 -1.47 19.33 16.74
C GLN A 46 0.03 19.60 16.83
N TYR A 47 0.84 18.56 17.07
CA TYR A 47 2.29 18.69 17.11
C TYR A 47 2.86 19.19 15.77
N GLN A 48 2.40 18.65 14.64
CA GLN A 48 2.79 19.12 13.31
C GLN A 48 2.37 20.57 13.05
N LYS A 49 1.26 21.03 13.64
CA LYS A 49 0.86 22.43 13.58
C LYS A 49 1.88 23.31 14.31
N LEU A 50 2.29 22.93 15.52
CA LEU A 50 3.33 23.64 16.28
C LEU A 50 4.65 23.70 15.50
N TYR A 51 5.01 22.62 14.82
CA TYR A 51 6.22 22.58 13.99
C TYR A 51 6.13 23.56 12.82
N LYS A 52 5.00 23.58 12.10
CA LYS A 52 4.74 24.53 11.00
C LYS A 52 4.72 25.99 11.47
N GLU A 53 4.34 26.23 12.73
CA GLU A 53 4.36 27.56 13.36
C GLU A 53 5.74 27.92 13.94
N GLY A 54 6.73 27.02 13.86
CA GLY A 54 8.09 27.23 14.37
C GLY A 54 8.20 27.19 15.91
N LEU A 55 7.17 26.69 16.61
CA LEU A 55 7.13 26.59 18.07
C LEU A 55 7.90 25.38 18.60
N VAL A 56 8.12 24.37 17.76
CA VAL A 56 8.99 23.22 18.02
C VAL A 56 9.99 23.05 16.88
N SER A 57 11.18 22.54 17.19
CA SER A 57 12.28 22.40 16.23
C SER A 57 12.34 21.04 15.53
N GLU A 58 11.79 19.99 16.14
CA GLU A 58 11.88 18.62 15.61
C GLU A 58 10.61 18.26 14.81
N PRO A 59 10.73 17.88 13.52
CA PRO A 59 9.58 17.38 12.77
C PRO A 59 9.18 15.99 13.26
N MET A 60 7.88 15.71 13.25
CA MET A 60 7.36 14.39 13.61
C MET A 60 6.50 13.79 12.48
N PRO A 61 7.05 12.88 11.67
CA PRO A 61 6.31 12.21 10.61
C PRO A 61 5.38 11.12 11.16
N HIS A 62 4.35 10.79 10.38
CA HIS A 62 3.58 9.58 10.60
C HIS A 62 4.46 8.35 10.40
N LEU A 63 4.34 7.36 11.27
CA LEU A 63 5.06 6.09 11.16
C LEU A 63 4.12 5.03 10.63
N PHE A 64 4.42 4.49 9.46
CA PHE A 64 3.71 3.34 8.90
C PHE A 64 4.49 2.06 9.18
N LEU A 65 3.83 1.12 9.83
CA LEU A 65 4.31 -0.24 10.04
C LEU A 65 3.56 -1.14 9.07
N ILE A 66 4.28 -1.83 8.20
CA ILE A 66 3.68 -2.69 7.18
C ILE A 66 4.17 -4.12 7.45
N SER A 67 3.24 -5.03 7.72
CA SER A 67 3.51 -6.45 7.78
C SER A 67 2.91 -7.10 6.54
N ASP A 68 3.76 -7.50 5.61
CA ASP A 68 3.37 -8.41 4.55
C ASP A 68 3.27 -9.84 5.10
N GLU A 69 2.40 -10.64 4.51
CA GLU A 69 2.02 -11.99 4.94
C GLU A 69 1.97 -12.18 6.48
N PHE A 70 1.21 -11.31 7.16
CA PHE A 70 1.19 -11.30 8.63
C PHE A 70 0.67 -12.61 9.26
N ALA A 71 0.00 -13.47 8.47
CA ALA A 71 -0.44 -14.78 8.92
C ALA A 71 0.70 -15.69 9.33
N GLU A 72 1.78 -15.69 8.54
CA GLU A 72 3.00 -16.42 8.84
C GLU A 72 3.63 -15.88 10.13
N LEU A 73 3.76 -14.56 10.22
CA LEU A 73 4.29 -13.88 11.39
C LEU A 73 3.46 -14.17 12.67
N LYS A 74 2.13 -14.22 12.56
CA LYS A 74 1.25 -14.59 13.68
C LYS A 74 1.45 -16.03 14.14
N SER A 75 1.67 -16.94 13.20
CA SER A 75 1.93 -18.35 13.49
C SER A 75 3.28 -18.57 14.16
N GLU A 76 4.31 -17.86 13.70
CA GLU A 76 5.68 -17.99 14.23
C GLU A 76 5.89 -17.22 15.54
N GLN A 77 5.33 -16.02 15.65
CA GLN A 77 5.55 -15.08 16.76
C GLN A 77 4.22 -14.47 17.26
N PRO A 78 3.32 -15.25 17.87
CA PRO A 78 1.99 -14.80 18.28
C PRO A 78 2.01 -13.66 19.32
N GLU A 79 2.93 -13.74 20.30
CA GLU A 79 3.07 -12.70 21.33
C GLU A 79 3.53 -11.37 20.73
N PHE A 80 4.48 -11.41 19.79
CA PHE A 80 4.91 -10.21 19.06
C PHE A 80 3.74 -9.56 18.31
N MET A 81 2.93 -10.34 17.59
CA MET A 81 1.77 -9.80 16.87
C MET A 81 0.74 -9.17 17.78
N LYS A 82 0.44 -9.82 18.91
CA LYS A 82 -0.48 -9.27 19.92
C LYS A 82 0.02 -7.93 20.47
N GLU A 83 1.31 -7.85 20.79
CA GLU A 83 1.91 -6.61 21.25
C GLU A 83 1.96 -5.54 20.16
N LEU A 84 2.27 -5.89 18.91
CA LEU A 84 2.30 -4.96 17.77
C LEU A 84 0.93 -4.32 17.52
N VAL A 85 -0.15 -5.12 17.47
CA VAL A 85 -1.52 -4.62 17.30
C VAL A 85 -1.93 -3.71 18.46
N SER A 86 -1.60 -4.10 19.70
CA SER A 86 -1.87 -3.26 20.88
C SER A 86 -1.11 -1.94 20.85
N THR A 87 0.16 -1.99 20.43
CA THR A 87 1.08 -0.85 20.31
C THR A 87 0.57 0.13 19.25
N ALA A 88 0.13 -0.35 18.09
CA ALA A 88 -0.46 0.48 17.04
C ALA A 88 -1.79 1.13 17.49
N ARG A 89 -2.64 0.39 18.21
CA ARG A 89 -3.89 0.94 18.77
C ARG A 89 -3.63 2.14 19.69
N ILE A 90 -2.68 2.02 20.61
CA ILE A 90 -2.28 3.12 21.52
C ILE A 90 -1.57 4.23 20.72
N GLY A 91 -0.79 3.85 19.71
CA GLY A 91 -0.02 4.74 18.85
C GLY A 91 -0.82 5.59 17.86
N ARG A 92 -2.13 5.36 17.71
CA ARG A 92 -2.97 6.06 16.73
C ARG A 92 -2.90 7.59 16.86
N SER A 93 -3.07 8.13 18.06
CA SER A 93 -3.00 9.58 18.28
C SER A 93 -1.57 10.12 18.14
N LEU A 94 -0.57 9.25 18.34
CA LEU A 94 0.85 9.54 18.16
C LEU A 94 1.29 9.43 16.69
N GLY A 95 0.34 9.13 15.78
CA GLY A 95 0.59 9.05 14.34
C GLY A 95 1.26 7.76 13.87
N ILE A 96 1.12 6.68 14.63
CA ILE A 96 1.56 5.34 14.22
C ILE A 96 0.37 4.61 13.59
N HIS A 97 0.63 4.01 12.43
CA HIS A 97 -0.35 3.29 11.63
C HIS A 97 0.18 1.90 11.31
N LEU A 98 -0.69 0.90 11.39
CA LEU A 98 -0.36 -0.48 11.09
C LEU A 98 -1.16 -0.94 9.86
N ILE A 99 -0.46 -1.46 8.87
CA ILE A 99 -1.02 -2.10 7.68
C ILE A 99 -0.64 -3.58 7.76
N LEU A 100 -1.66 -4.44 7.75
CA LEU A 100 -1.49 -5.89 7.74
C LEU A 100 -1.99 -6.42 6.40
N ALA A 101 -1.13 -7.13 5.69
CA ALA A 101 -1.45 -7.80 4.44
C ALA A 101 -1.25 -9.30 4.59
N THR A 102 -2.12 -10.09 3.94
CA THR A 102 -2.02 -11.56 3.91
C THR A 102 -2.70 -12.08 2.66
N GLN A 103 -2.19 -13.19 2.13
CA GLN A 103 -2.85 -13.93 1.06
C GLN A 103 -3.95 -14.86 1.58
N LYS A 104 -3.90 -15.24 2.87
CA LYS A 104 -4.82 -16.19 3.50
C LYS A 104 -5.42 -15.58 4.77
N PRO A 105 -6.53 -14.83 4.65
CA PRO A 105 -7.16 -14.22 5.82
C PRO A 105 -7.72 -15.27 6.78
N SER A 106 -8.01 -16.49 6.30
CA SER A 106 -8.79 -17.50 7.01
C SER A 106 -8.18 -17.95 8.34
N GLY A 107 -8.87 -17.69 9.45
CA GLY A 107 -8.44 -18.06 10.80
C GLY A 107 -7.32 -17.18 11.37
N VAL A 108 -6.92 -16.13 10.66
CA VAL A 108 -5.81 -15.24 11.04
C VAL A 108 -6.35 -13.90 11.55
N VAL A 109 -7.49 -13.44 11.04
CA VAL A 109 -8.12 -12.18 11.46
C VAL A 109 -8.97 -12.43 12.70
N ASP A 110 -8.44 -12.10 13.87
CA ASP A 110 -9.19 -12.17 15.12
C ASP A 110 -9.99 -10.88 15.41
N ASP A 111 -10.84 -10.94 16.44
CA ASP A 111 -11.66 -9.81 16.88
C ASP A 111 -10.83 -8.58 17.27
N GLN A 112 -9.60 -8.78 17.74
CA GLN A 112 -8.71 -7.68 18.10
C GLN A 112 -8.24 -6.94 16.84
N ILE A 113 -7.80 -7.64 15.80
CA ILE A 113 -7.45 -7.02 14.51
C ILE A 113 -8.69 -6.36 13.91
N TRP A 114 -9.83 -7.05 13.93
CA TRP A 114 -11.06 -6.55 13.31
C TRP A 114 -11.58 -5.27 13.98
N SER A 115 -11.63 -5.23 15.31
CA SER A 115 -12.10 -4.07 16.09
C SER A 115 -11.18 -2.85 16.02
N ASN A 116 -9.89 -3.06 15.75
CA ASN A 116 -8.91 -1.97 15.64
C ASN A 116 -8.67 -1.51 14.19
N SER A 117 -9.26 -2.17 13.21
CA SER A 117 -9.12 -1.84 11.78
C SER A 117 -10.33 -1.05 11.28
N LYS A 118 -10.19 0.28 11.23
CA LYS A 118 -11.24 1.18 10.74
C LYS A 118 -11.52 0.99 9.25
N PHE A 119 -10.50 0.71 8.44
CA PHE A 119 -10.65 0.43 7.02
C PHE A 119 -10.11 -0.96 6.70
N LYS A 120 -10.67 -1.58 5.67
CA LYS A 120 -10.31 -2.91 5.18
C LYS A 120 -10.33 -2.86 3.66
N LEU A 121 -9.33 -3.47 3.05
CA LEU A 121 -9.21 -3.57 1.60
C LEU A 121 -9.12 -5.04 1.26
N ALA A 122 -10.01 -5.52 0.39
CA ALA A 122 -9.97 -6.89 -0.10
C ALA A 122 -9.84 -6.90 -1.62
N LEU A 123 -8.71 -7.41 -2.10
CA LEU A 123 -8.54 -7.82 -3.49
C LEU A 123 -9.24 -9.18 -3.72
N LYS A 124 -9.11 -9.72 -4.92
CA LYS A 124 -9.59 -11.06 -5.26
C LYS A 124 -9.08 -12.11 -4.27
N VAL A 125 -9.99 -12.72 -3.53
CA VAL A 125 -9.74 -13.88 -2.64
C VAL A 125 -10.25 -15.19 -3.26
N GLN A 126 -9.74 -16.34 -2.82
CA GLN A 126 -10.06 -17.62 -3.45
C GLN A 126 -11.51 -18.04 -3.27
N ASN A 127 -12.07 -17.87 -2.07
CA ASN A 127 -13.39 -18.38 -1.71
C ASN A 127 -14.23 -17.32 -0.95
N THR A 128 -15.53 -17.57 -0.83
CA THR A 128 -16.45 -16.66 -0.14
C THR A 128 -16.19 -16.58 1.36
N SER A 129 -15.62 -17.62 1.99
CA SER A 129 -15.27 -17.60 3.41
C SER A 129 -14.19 -16.56 3.70
N ASP A 130 -13.16 -16.49 2.86
CA ASP A 130 -12.06 -15.51 2.96
C ASP A 130 -12.58 -14.08 2.82
N SER A 131 -13.52 -13.87 1.89
CA SER A 131 -14.18 -12.57 1.71
C SER A 131 -14.99 -12.19 2.94
N ASN A 132 -15.74 -13.14 3.52
CA ASN A 132 -16.53 -12.91 4.72
C ASN A 132 -15.66 -12.63 5.95
N GLU A 133 -14.45 -13.19 6.01
CA GLU A 133 -13.54 -12.93 7.11
C GLU A 133 -13.09 -11.45 7.14
N ILE A 134 -12.78 -10.89 5.97
CA ILE A 134 -12.33 -9.51 5.83
C ILE A 134 -13.53 -8.54 5.81
N LEU A 135 -14.48 -8.72 4.89
CA LEU A 135 -15.53 -7.74 4.57
C LEU A 135 -16.89 -8.06 5.19
N LYS A 136 -17.10 -9.28 5.71
CA LYS A 136 -18.42 -9.79 6.12
C LYS A 136 -19.43 -9.90 4.96
N THR A 137 -18.93 -9.95 3.73
CA THR A 137 -19.67 -10.16 2.47
C THR A 137 -18.91 -11.16 1.60
N PRO A 138 -19.55 -11.83 0.63
CA PRO A 138 -18.88 -12.76 -0.29
C PRO A 138 -18.17 -12.05 -1.48
N ASP A 139 -18.38 -10.75 -1.67
CA ASP A 139 -18.14 -10.04 -2.93
C ASP A 139 -16.69 -10.07 -3.42
N ALA A 140 -15.69 -10.06 -2.53
CA ALA A 140 -14.28 -10.09 -2.95
C ALA A 140 -13.90 -11.43 -3.64
N ALA A 141 -14.67 -12.50 -3.39
CA ALA A 141 -14.50 -13.76 -4.10
C ALA A 141 -15.00 -13.72 -5.55
N GLU A 142 -15.85 -12.75 -5.91
CA GLU A 142 -16.42 -12.61 -7.25
C GLU A 142 -15.58 -11.71 -8.16
N ILE A 143 -14.54 -11.06 -7.62
CA ILE A 143 -13.64 -10.22 -8.41
C ILE A 143 -12.94 -11.05 -9.50
N THR A 144 -12.97 -10.56 -10.73
CA THR A 144 -12.34 -11.22 -11.89
C THR A 144 -11.14 -10.47 -12.44
N LEU A 145 -11.07 -9.15 -12.21
CA LEU A 145 -10.02 -8.29 -12.77
C LEU A 145 -8.88 -8.09 -11.75
N PRO A 146 -7.61 -8.28 -12.17
CA PRO A 146 -6.46 -7.93 -11.34
C PRO A 146 -6.48 -6.45 -10.93
N GLY A 147 -6.04 -6.16 -9.70
CA GLY A 147 -6.04 -4.80 -9.14
C GLY A 147 -7.42 -4.27 -8.72
N ARG A 148 -8.50 -4.98 -9.02
CA ARG A 148 -9.83 -4.63 -8.51
C ARG A 148 -9.96 -5.03 -7.04
N ALA A 149 -10.55 -4.15 -6.23
CA ALA A 149 -10.67 -4.34 -4.80
C ALA A 149 -11.92 -3.67 -4.21
N TYR A 150 -12.40 -4.19 -3.09
CA TYR A 150 -13.38 -3.52 -2.25
C TYR A 150 -12.69 -2.76 -1.12
N LEU A 151 -13.07 -1.51 -0.91
CA LEU A 151 -12.74 -0.70 0.25
C LEU A 151 -13.95 -0.65 1.18
N GLN A 152 -13.79 -1.16 2.40
CA GLN A 152 -14.77 -1.03 3.47
C GLN A 152 -14.21 -0.10 4.56
N VAL A 153 -14.97 0.93 4.94
CA VAL A 153 -14.65 1.82 6.06
C VAL A 153 -15.78 1.79 7.09
N GLY A 154 -15.39 1.68 8.37
CA GLY A 154 -16.34 1.58 9.47
C GLY A 154 -17.18 0.30 9.39
N ASN A 155 -18.45 0.41 9.76
CA ASN A 155 -19.43 -0.67 9.63
C ASN A 155 -20.29 -0.46 8.37
N ASN A 156 -19.66 -0.51 7.18
CA ASN A 156 -20.26 -0.14 5.89
C ASN A 156 -20.67 1.33 5.78
N GLU A 157 -19.96 2.24 6.42
CA GLU A 157 -20.12 3.68 6.17
C GLU A 157 -19.67 4.01 4.74
N ILE A 158 -18.61 3.33 4.29
CA ILE A 158 -18.14 3.33 2.90
C ILE A 158 -17.92 1.86 2.53
N TYR A 159 -18.47 1.46 1.38
CA TYR A 159 -18.24 0.15 0.79
C TYR A 159 -18.20 0.31 -0.73
N GLU A 160 -16.98 0.42 -1.27
CA GLU A 160 -16.77 0.82 -2.66
C GLU A 160 -15.89 -0.18 -3.40
N LEU A 161 -16.32 -0.54 -4.61
CA LEU A 161 -15.51 -1.29 -5.56
C LEU A 161 -14.67 -0.30 -6.37
N PHE A 162 -13.35 -0.48 -6.36
CA PHE A 162 -12.44 0.37 -7.11
C PHE A 162 -11.39 -0.46 -7.87
N GLN A 163 -10.72 0.20 -8.80
CA GLN A 163 -9.60 -0.35 -9.56
C GLN A 163 -8.31 0.32 -9.09
N SER A 164 -7.34 -0.46 -8.61
CA SER A 164 -6.02 0.07 -8.27
C SER A 164 -5.27 0.51 -9.53
N ALA A 165 -4.48 1.58 -9.40
CA ALA A 165 -3.46 1.89 -10.38
C ALA A 165 -2.39 0.79 -10.42
N TRP A 166 -1.71 0.64 -11.56
CA TRP A 166 -0.56 -0.24 -11.72
C TRP A 166 0.67 0.60 -12.05
N SER A 167 1.58 0.73 -11.09
CA SER A 167 2.80 1.54 -11.22
C SER A 167 3.97 0.81 -11.89
N GLY A 168 3.76 -0.44 -12.34
CA GLY A 168 4.78 -1.22 -13.03
C GLY A 168 4.83 -0.99 -14.55
N ALA A 169 4.02 -0.06 -15.07
CA ALA A 169 4.05 0.31 -16.47
C ALA A 169 5.33 1.11 -16.80
N ASP A 170 5.75 1.09 -18.06
CA ASP A 170 6.89 1.88 -18.53
C ASP A 170 6.62 3.39 -18.37
N TYR A 171 7.60 4.11 -17.83
CA TYR A 171 7.53 5.55 -17.66
C TYR A 171 7.80 6.28 -18.99
N VAL A 172 6.86 7.13 -19.39
CA VAL A 172 7.02 7.99 -20.57
C VAL A 172 6.84 9.44 -20.14
N GLU A 173 7.94 10.19 -20.11
CA GLU A 173 8.04 11.57 -19.60
C GLU A 173 7.03 12.54 -20.27
N ASN A 174 6.63 12.24 -21.51
CA ASN A 174 5.63 12.97 -22.27
C ASN A 174 4.66 12.00 -22.96
N LYS A 175 3.89 11.23 -22.18
CA LYS A 175 2.72 10.51 -22.70
C LYS A 175 1.74 11.58 -23.23
N GLU A 176 1.86 11.94 -24.52
CA GLU A 176 0.71 12.48 -25.22
C GLU A 176 -0.38 11.41 -25.10
N ASP A 177 -1.57 11.75 -24.59
CA ASP A 177 -2.75 10.88 -24.56
C ASP A 177 -3.18 10.54 -26.01
N LYS A 178 -2.32 9.85 -26.75
CA LYS A 178 -2.69 9.21 -28.00
C LYS A 178 -3.44 7.97 -27.55
N GLU A 179 -4.77 8.06 -27.53
CA GLU A 179 -5.61 6.87 -27.65
C GLU A 179 -5.02 6.04 -28.79
N HIS A 180 -4.34 4.95 -28.45
CA HIS A 180 -3.84 4.00 -29.43
C HIS A 180 -5.07 3.28 -29.99
N LEU A 181 -5.66 3.88 -31.03
CA LEU A 181 -6.70 3.26 -31.82
C LEU A 181 -6.05 2.13 -32.60
N ASP A 182 -6.43 0.88 -32.26
CA ASP A 182 -6.14 -0.28 -33.08
C ASP A 182 -6.75 -0.05 -34.47
N ALA A 183 -5.90 0.27 -35.44
CA ALA A 183 -6.30 0.60 -36.81
C ALA A 183 -6.39 -0.64 -37.71
N THR A 184 -6.49 -1.85 -37.11
CA THR A 184 -6.66 -3.09 -37.86
C THR A 184 -7.95 -3.05 -38.68
N ILE A 185 -7.81 -3.14 -40.01
CA ILE A 185 -8.95 -3.17 -40.93
C ILE A 185 -9.37 -4.62 -41.14
N TYR A 186 -10.63 -4.92 -40.83
CA TYR A 186 -11.24 -6.22 -41.09
C TYR A 186 -12.21 -6.14 -42.28
N ALA A 187 -12.13 -7.07 -43.21
CA ALA A 187 -13.21 -7.42 -44.12
C ALA A 187 -14.18 -8.37 -43.41
N ILE A 188 -15.48 -8.21 -43.66
CA ILE A 188 -16.48 -9.20 -43.28
C ILE A 188 -16.84 -9.97 -44.56
N ASN A 189 -16.57 -11.28 -44.58
CA ASN A 189 -16.91 -12.11 -45.73
C ASN A 189 -18.42 -12.44 -45.77
N ASP A 190 -18.88 -13.06 -46.86
CA ASP A 190 -20.30 -13.39 -47.05
C ASP A 190 -20.86 -14.40 -46.03
N LEU A 191 -19.99 -15.01 -45.21
CA LEU A 191 -20.34 -15.90 -44.10
C LEU A 191 -20.35 -15.17 -42.74
N GLY A 192 -20.09 -13.86 -42.72
CA GLY A 192 -20.05 -13.04 -41.51
C GLY A 192 -18.76 -13.18 -40.68
N GLN A 193 -17.71 -13.76 -41.25
CA GLN A 193 -16.42 -13.92 -40.57
C GLN A 193 -15.51 -12.72 -40.86
N TYR A 194 -14.70 -12.36 -39.87
CA TYR A 194 -13.71 -11.30 -39.99
C TYR A 194 -12.42 -11.83 -40.63
N GLU A 195 -11.99 -11.21 -41.71
CA GLU A 195 -10.70 -11.44 -42.38
C GLU A 195 -9.85 -10.17 -42.26
N ILE A 196 -8.63 -10.30 -41.76
CA ILE A 196 -7.71 -9.15 -41.59
C ILE A 196 -7.23 -8.69 -42.97
N LEU A 197 -7.52 -7.44 -43.35
CA LEU A 197 -7.08 -6.83 -44.60
C LEU A 197 -5.75 -6.07 -44.47
N SER A 198 -5.44 -5.58 -43.26
CA SER A 198 -4.18 -4.91 -42.94
C SER A 198 -3.80 -5.18 -41.49
N GLU A 199 -2.54 -5.52 -41.24
CA GLU A 199 -1.96 -5.49 -39.90
C GLU A 199 -1.87 -4.05 -39.38
N ASP A 200 -1.68 -3.90 -38.07
CA ASP A 200 -1.67 -2.62 -37.36
C ASP A 200 -0.77 -1.58 -38.03
N LEU A 201 -1.41 -0.54 -38.58
CA LEU A 201 -0.77 0.57 -39.28
C LEU A 201 -0.27 1.66 -38.34
N SER A 202 -0.30 1.44 -37.02
CA SER A 202 0.21 2.38 -36.00
C SER A 202 1.71 2.69 -36.11
N GLY A 203 2.48 1.91 -36.87
CA GLY A 203 3.91 2.13 -37.11
C GLY A 203 4.84 1.54 -36.04
N LEU A 204 4.34 0.69 -35.14
CA LEU A 204 5.12 0.07 -34.07
C LEU A 204 6.08 -1.06 -34.51
N GLY A 205 6.06 -1.46 -35.78
CA GLY A 205 6.90 -2.54 -36.30
C GLY A 205 8.40 -2.22 -36.48
N SER A 206 8.84 -0.97 -36.31
CA SER A 206 10.18 -0.50 -36.71
C SER A 206 11.12 -0.03 -35.61
N SER A 207 10.78 -0.11 -34.32
CA SER A 207 11.70 0.26 -33.22
C SER A 207 12.46 -0.97 -32.71
N LYS A 208 13.65 -1.21 -33.28
CA LYS A 208 14.57 -2.31 -32.93
C LYS A 208 15.48 -2.04 -31.70
N GLU A 209 15.26 -0.98 -30.95
CA GLU A 209 16.01 -0.71 -29.72
C GLU A 209 15.10 -0.94 -28.52
N VAL A 210 15.30 -2.06 -27.84
CA VAL A 210 14.76 -2.25 -26.48
C VAL A 210 15.58 -1.38 -25.55
N ILE A 211 15.28 -0.08 -25.53
CA ILE A 211 15.73 0.80 -24.45
C ILE A 211 14.97 0.31 -23.23
N SER A 212 15.69 -0.15 -22.20
CA SER A 212 15.12 -0.45 -20.89
C SER A 212 14.55 0.84 -20.31
N VAL A 213 13.26 1.08 -20.51
CA VAL A 213 12.56 2.22 -19.93
C VAL A 213 12.30 1.91 -18.44
N PRO A 214 12.60 2.81 -17.48
CA PRO A 214 12.26 2.59 -16.09
C PRO A 214 10.75 2.48 -15.92
N SER A 215 10.29 1.77 -14.89
CA SER A 215 8.86 1.77 -14.56
C SER A 215 8.42 3.14 -14.01
N GLU A 216 7.13 3.45 -14.08
CA GLU A 216 6.55 4.63 -13.44
C GLU A 216 6.88 4.67 -11.93
N LEU A 217 6.93 3.51 -11.28
CA LEU A 217 7.37 3.40 -9.88
C LEU A 217 8.83 3.79 -9.69
N ASP A 218 9.74 3.29 -10.53
CA ASP A 218 11.16 3.58 -10.43
C ASP A 218 11.41 5.08 -10.64
N ALA A 219 10.78 5.68 -11.66
CA ALA A 219 10.88 7.11 -11.92
C ALA A 219 10.41 7.96 -10.73
N VAL A 220 9.32 7.57 -10.06
CA VAL A 220 8.84 8.26 -8.85
C VAL A 220 9.80 8.10 -7.68
N ILE A 221 10.36 6.90 -7.48
CA ILE A 221 11.34 6.65 -6.40
C ILE A 221 12.59 7.50 -6.61
N ASP A 222 13.13 7.53 -7.83
CA ASP A 222 14.34 8.27 -8.17
C ASP A 222 14.12 9.78 -8.01
N TYR A 223 12.99 10.31 -8.48
CA TYR A 223 12.63 11.71 -8.27
C TYR A 223 12.54 12.08 -6.78
N ILE A 224 11.90 11.26 -5.96
CA ILE A 224 11.78 11.51 -4.51
C ILE A 224 13.17 11.47 -3.84
N HIS A 225 14.02 10.55 -4.26
CA HIS A 225 15.38 10.43 -3.75
C HIS A 225 16.21 11.68 -4.07
N ASP A 226 16.25 12.09 -5.34
CA ASP A 226 16.96 13.28 -5.80
C ASP A 226 16.44 14.54 -5.12
N TYR A 227 15.13 14.67 -4.97
CA TYR A 227 14.52 15.78 -4.25
C TYR A 227 14.96 15.83 -2.79
N ALA A 228 15.03 14.69 -2.11
CA ALA A 228 15.46 14.62 -0.72
C ALA A 228 16.93 14.99 -0.55
N GLU A 229 17.81 14.51 -1.43
CA GLU A 229 19.23 14.89 -1.42
C GLU A 229 19.43 16.40 -1.64
N VAL A 230 18.74 16.99 -2.62
CA VAL A 230 18.84 18.42 -2.93
C VAL A 230 18.35 19.30 -1.77
N ASN A 231 17.36 18.84 -1.01
CA ASN A 231 16.76 19.60 0.09
C ASN A 231 17.32 19.23 1.47
N GLU A 232 18.31 18.34 1.55
CA GLU A 232 18.93 17.86 2.80
C GLU A 232 17.90 17.32 3.83
N ILE A 233 16.89 16.58 3.35
CA ILE A 233 15.81 15.98 4.17
C ILE A 233 15.84 14.45 4.19
#